data_AF-A0A2T3AFE4-F1
#
_entry.id   AF-A0A2T3AFE4-F1
#
_cell.length_a   1.000
_cell.length_b   1.000
_cell.length_c   1.000
_cell.angle_alpha   90.00
_cell.angle_beta   90.00
_cell.angle_gamma   90.00
#
_symmetry.space_group_name_H-M   'P 1'
#
loop_
_entity.id
_entity.type
_entity.pdbx_description
1 polymer ?
#
loop_
_entity_poly.entity_id
_entity_poly.type
_entity_poly.pdbx_seq_one_letter_code
_entity_poly.pdbx_strand_id
1 'polypeptide(L)'
;MSYGREQPGPRHGYTPRDDSEEDGFHQRAAEHASRNAGDSGGADFFSGIMGRFMGNKSQLANEEVDEQAAVAHHKKFFGGEDDGSEASSGSMGNAAAMQAIKMFAGGSGGSSQSELIGLAMSEASKLFDSQASSGRVSSDSSKESAVQQAGEMALKMYMKSQAQSQGGLMSLASKFM
;
A
#
# COMPACT_ATOMS: atom_id res chain seq x y z
N MET A 1 47.53 38.33 -26.84
CA MET A 1 46.69 37.29 -27.47
C MET A 1 46.19 36.37 -26.37
N SER A 2 44.87 36.22 -26.25
CA SER A 2 44.19 35.37 -25.27
C SER A 2 43.82 34.05 -25.95
N TYR A 3 44.14 32.92 -25.31
CA TYR A 3 43.58 31.62 -25.66
C TYR A 3 43.20 30.89 -24.38
N GLY A 4 41.93 31.01 -24.01
CA GLY A 4 41.22 29.98 -23.25
C GLY A 4 40.52 29.04 -24.23
N ARG A 5 40.52 27.74 -23.90
CA ARG A 5 39.51 26.70 -24.21
C ARG A 5 39.93 25.45 -23.43
N GLU A 6 39.25 25.15 -22.34
CA GLU A 6 38.07 24.25 -22.31
C GLU A 6 38.46 22.80 -22.62
N GLN A 7 38.61 22.01 -21.55
CA GLN A 7 38.64 20.56 -21.62
C GLN A 7 37.20 20.05 -21.77
N PRO A 8 36.86 19.26 -22.80
CA PRO A 8 35.59 18.55 -22.82
C PRO A 8 35.71 17.27 -21.99
N GLY A 9 35.03 17.25 -20.84
CA GLY A 9 34.83 16.03 -20.05
C GLY A 9 34.02 14.97 -20.83
N PRO A 10 34.09 13.69 -20.40
CA PRO A 10 33.50 12.58 -21.13
C PRO A 10 31.97 12.71 -21.16
N ARG A 11 31.42 12.71 -22.38
CA ARG A 11 30.00 12.49 -22.64
C ARG A 11 29.65 11.04 -22.29
N HIS A 12 29.05 10.82 -21.13
CA HIS A 12 28.33 9.59 -20.81
C HIS A 12 26.84 9.88 -20.94
N GLY A 13 26.30 9.69 -22.14
CA GLY A 13 24.88 9.58 -22.37
C GLY A 13 24.43 8.17 -21.96
N TYR A 14 24.31 7.95 -20.65
CA TYR A 14 23.41 6.92 -20.15
C TYR A 14 22.09 7.62 -19.92
N THR A 15 21.06 7.25 -20.68
CA THR A 15 19.67 7.42 -20.23
C THR A 15 19.50 6.53 -19.01
N PRO A 16 19.35 7.05 -17.78
CA PRO A 16 18.90 6.22 -16.69
C PRO A 16 17.48 5.80 -17.03
N ARG A 17 17.30 4.50 -17.13
CA ARG A 17 16.01 3.84 -17.05
C ARG A 17 15.34 4.29 -15.75
N ASP A 18 14.02 4.32 -15.78
CA ASP A 18 12.99 4.72 -14.82
C ASP A 18 13.12 4.23 -13.34
N ASP A 19 14.32 4.06 -12.77
CA ASP A 19 14.51 3.49 -11.42
C ASP A 19 14.39 4.55 -10.29
N SER A 20 14.43 5.85 -10.59
CA SER A 20 14.40 6.90 -9.55
C SER A 20 13.02 7.20 -8.96
N GLU A 21 11.94 6.85 -9.66
CA GLU A 21 10.58 7.12 -9.20
C GLU A 21 10.04 6.01 -8.27
N GLU A 22 10.45 4.77 -8.50
CA GLU A 22 10.04 3.60 -7.71
C GLU A 22 10.74 3.58 -6.35
N ASP A 23 12.05 3.86 -6.30
CA ASP A 23 12.79 4.04 -5.04
C ASP A 23 12.19 5.13 -4.15
N GLY A 24 11.81 6.27 -4.75
CA GLY A 24 11.14 7.36 -4.05
C GLY A 24 9.73 6.98 -3.58
N PHE A 25 9.03 6.08 -4.27
CA PHE A 25 7.74 5.57 -3.85
C PHE A 25 7.85 4.68 -2.61
N HIS A 26 8.76 3.71 -2.64
CA HIS A 26 8.98 2.76 -1.53
C HIS A 26 9.34 3.49 -0.25
N GLN A 27 10.28 4.43 -0.34
CA GLN A 27 10.73 5.23 0.80
C GLN A 27 9.57 6.02 1.41
N ARG A 28 8.77 6.71 0.57
CA ARG A 28 7.62 7.50 1.03
C ARG A 28 6.56 6.63 1.70
N ALA A 29 6.20 5.51 1.09
CA ALA A 29 5.19 4.63 1.66
C ALA A 29 5.63 4.00 2.99
N ALA A 30 6.90 3.58 3.07
CA ALA A 30 7.49 3.06 4.29
C ALA A 30 7.58 4.13 5.40
N GLU A 31 7.92 5.37 5.05
CA GLU A 31 7.89 6.49 5.99
C GLU A 31 6.47 6.79 6.50
N HIS A 32 5.47 6.83 5.61
CA HIS A 32 4.07 6.99 6.00
C HIS A 32 3.63 5.86 6.93
N ALA A 33 3.99 4.62 6.60
CA ALA A 33 3.69 3.46 7.42
C ALA A 33 4.32 3.58 8.81
N SER A 34 5.61 3.88 8.89
CA SER A 34 6.33 3.99 10.17
C SER A 34 5.78 5.13 11.04
N ARG A 35 5.51 6.30 10.46
CA ARG A 35 4.93 7.44 11.21
C ARG A 35 3.56 7.10 11.77
N ASN A 36 2.74 6.38 11.01
CA ASN A 36 1.41 5.98 11.45
C ASN A 36 1.44 4.77 12.39
N ALA A 37 2.39 3.85 12.25
CA ALA A 37 2.49 2.62 13.03
C ALA A 37 3.01 2.84 14.46
N GLY A 38 3.75 3.92 14.70
CA GLY A 38 4.40 4.15 16.00
C GLY A 38 5.37 3.00 16.32
N ASP A 39 5.23 2.39 17.50
CA ASP A 39 6.07 1.26 17.92
C ASP A 39 5.75 -0.06 17.20
N SER A 40 4.67 -0.12 16.42
CA SER A 40 4.25 -1.36 15.74
C SER A 40 5.07 -1.70 14.50
N GLY A 41 5.95 -0.83 14.01
CA GLY A 41 6.86 -1.13 12.90
C GLY A 41 7.72 0.06 12.43
N GLY A 42 8.92 -0.24 11.92
CA GLY A 42 9.86 0.75 11.39
C GLY A 42 9.86 0.87 9.87
N ALA A 43 10.44 1.95 9.34
CA ALA A 43 10.52 2.17 7.89
C ALA A 43 11.25 1.02 7.16
N ASP A 44 12.32 0.47 7.72
CA ASP A 44 13.06 -0.66 7.10
C ASP A 44 12.20 -1.92 6.99
N PHE A 45 11.36 -2.18 8.00
CA PHE A 45 10.43 -3.30 8.00
C PHE A 45 9.39 -3.16 6.90
N PHE A 46 8.74 -2.00 6.80
CA PHE A 46 7.74 -1.74 5.77
C PHE A 46 8.35 -1.70 4.37
N SER A 47 9.55 -1.12 4.23
CA SER A 47 10.29 -1.11 2.97
C SER A 47 10.61 -2.54 2.49
N GLY A 48 11.09 -3.40 3.39
CA GLY A 48 11.39 -4.80 3.08
C GLY A 48 10.15 -5.58 2.61
N ILE A 49 8.99 -5.35 3.23
CA ILE A 49 7.73 -5.96 2.79
C ILE A 49 7.29 -5.40 1.44
N MET A 50 7.41 -4.09 1.24
CA MET A 50 6.99 -3.43 0.01
C MET A 50 7.78 -3.92 -1.21
N GLY A 51 9.09 -4.10 -1.05
CA GLY A 51 9.94 -4.67 -2.08
C GLY A 51 9.52 -6.08 -2.52
N ARG A 52 8.88 -6.87 -1.65
CA ARG A 52 8.45 -8.24 -1.96
C ARG A 52 7.25 -8.28 -2.90
N PHE A 53 6.22 -7.48 -2.64
CA PHE A 53 4.99 -7.52 -3.44
C PHE A 53 5.00 -6.54 -4.62
N MET A 54 5.81 -5.48 -4.59
CA MET A 54 5.85 -4.52 -5.70
C MET A 54 6.41 -5.10 -7.00
N GLY A 55 7.36 -6.03 -6.91
CA GLY A 55 7.81 -6.80 -8.09
C GLY A 55 6.69 -7.60 -8.78
N ASN A 56 5.60 -7.90 -8.06
CA ASN A 56 4.45 -8.64 -8.55
C ASN A 56 3.21 -7.75 -8.81
N LYS A 57 3.36 -6.41 -8.83
CA LYS A 57 2.27 -5.45 -9.02
C LYS A 57 1.35 -5.80 -10.18
N SER A 58 1.92 -6.18 -11.32
CA SER A 58 1.16 -6.54 -12.53
C SER A 58 0.29 -7.77 -12.33
N GLN A 59 0.73 -8.75 -11.55
CA GLN A 59 -0.07 -9.93 -11.21
C GLN A 59 -1.16 -9.54 -10.23
N LEU A 60 -0.82 -8.78 -9.18
CA LEU A 60 -1.78 -8.28 -8.20
C LEU A 60 -2.91 -7.47 -8.85
N ALA A 61 -2.60 -6.64 -9.84
CA ALA A 61 -3.58 -5.83 -10.54
C ALA A 61 -4.63 -6.65 -11.30
N ASN A 62 -4.29 -7.89 -11.68
CA ASN A 62 -5.18 -8.82 -12.38
C ASN A 62 -5.87 -9.82 -11.43
N GLU A 63 -5.47 -9.87 -10.16
CA GLU A 63 -6.12 -10.72 -9.16
C GLU A 63 -7.43 -10.11 -8.68
N GLU A 64 -8.47 -10.94 -8.58
CA GLU A 64 -9.73 -10.53 -7.99
C GLU A 64 -9.56 -10.24 -6.50
N VAL A 65 -10.14 -9.12 -6.06
CA VAL A 65 -10.17 -8.73 -4.65
C VAL A 65 -11.50 -9.18 -4.06
N ASP A 66 -11.44 -9.98 -2.99
CA ASP A 66 -12.63 -10.33 -2.22
C ASP A 66 -13.03 -9.17 -1.29
N GLU A 67 -13.76 -8.21 -1.86
CA GLU A 67 -14.33 -7.07 -1.17
C GLU A 67 -15.26 -7.48 -0.02
N GLN A 68 -15.99 -8.58 -0.19
CA GLN A 68 -16.97 -9.04 0.78
C GLN A 68 -16.27 -9.56 2.04
N ALA A 69 -15.24 -10.38 1.87
CA ALA A 69 -14.38 -10.81 2.97
C ALA A 69 -13.71 -9.60 3.65
N ALA A 70 -13.24 -8.61 2.87
CA ALA A 70 -12.62 -7.41 3.42
C ALA A 70 -13.55 -6.60 4.31
N VAL A 71 -14.79 -6.39 3.87
CA VAL A 71 -15.83 -5.69 4.64
C VAL A 71 -16.21 -6.50 5.88
N ALA A 72 -16.36 -7.83 5.77
CA ALA A 72 -16.67 -8.68 6.90
C ALA A 72 -15.57 -8.61 7.98
N HIS A 73 -14.30 -8.70 7.57
CA HIS A 73 -13.18 -8.62 8.49
C HIS A 73 -13.01 -7.22 9.09
N HIS A 74 -13.23 -6.16 8.30
CA HIS A 74 -13.24 -4.79 8.80
C HIS A 74 -14.27 -4.61 9.91
N LYS A 75 -15.49 -5.11 9.72
CA LYS A 75 -16.52 -5.07 10.76
C LYS A 75 -16.16 -5.89 11.99
N LYS A 76 -15.56 -7.07 11.81
CA LYS A 76 -15.08 -7.90 12.92
C LYS A 76 -14.08 -7.14 13.80
N PHE A 77 -13.02 -6.58 13.20
CA PHE A 77 -11.93 -5.97 13.97
C PHE A 77 -12.14 -4.50 14.35
N PHE A 78 -12.85 -3.72 13.52
CA PHE A 78 -13.04 -2.27 13.72
C PHE A 78 -14.51 -1.88 13.93
N GLY A 79 -15.47 -2.78 13.70
CA GLY A 79 -16.90 -2.55 13.88
C GLY A 79 -17.47 -3.07 15.22
N GLY A 80 -16.67 -3.75 16.03
CA GLY A 80 -17.09 -4.29 17.33
C GLY A 80 -17.84 -5.61 17.26
N GLU A 81 -17.83 -6.29 16.11
CA GLU A 81 -18.42 -7.63 15.91
C GLU A 81 -17.37 -8.74 16.18
N ASP A 82 -16.43 -8.51 17.09
CA ASP A 82 -15.40 -9.48 17.45
C ASP A 82 -16.04 -10.66 18.18
N ASP A 83 -16.21 -11.77 17.47
CA ASP A 83 -16.74 -13.03 18.00
C ASP A 83 -15.70 -13.81 18.84
N GLY A 84 -14.49 -13.27 18.96
CA GLY A 84 -13.38 -13.87 19.71
C GLY A 84 -12.64 -14.98 18.94
N SER A 85 -12.99 -15.22 17.67
CA SER A 85 -12.25 -16.17 16.83
C SER A 85 -10.88 -15.63 16.43
N GLU A 86 -9.95 -16.56 16.20
CA GLU A 86 -8.57 -16.24 15.85
C GLU A 86 -8.46 -15.27 14.65
N ALA A 87 -7.49 -14.38 14.74
CA ALA A 87 -7.12 -13.44 13.71
C ALA A 87 -6.03 -14.06 12.83
N SER A 88 -6.40 -14.36 11.58
CA SER A 88 -5.43 -14.76 10.56
C SER A 88 -4.77 -13.54 9.94
N SER A 89 -3.55 -13.68 9.41
CA SER A 89 -2.87 -12.61 8.65
C SER A 89 -3.78 -11.98 7.60
N GLY A 90 -4.49 -12.83 6.83
CA GLY A 90 -5.38 -12.39 5.75
C GLY A 90 -6.55 -11.58 6.27
N SER A 91 -7.09 -12.01 7.41
CA SER A 91 -8.20 -11.30 8.02
C SER A 91 -7.82 -9.92 8.54
N MET A 92 -6.67 -9.84 9.21
CA MET A 92 -6.13 -8.58 9.71
C MET A 92 -5.71 -7.66 8.56
N GLY A 93 -5.05 -8.19 7.55
CA GLY A 93 -4.58 -7.42 6.39
C GLY A 93 -5.74 -6.78 5.62
N ASN A 94 -6.80 -7.57 5.35
CA ASN A 94 -7.96 -7.05 4.65
C ASN A 94 -8.71 -5.98 5.47
N ALA A 95 -8.88 -6.22 6.77
CA ALA A 95 -9.53 -5.26 7.66
C ALA A 95 -8.74 -3.94 7.76
N ALA A 96 -7.42 -4.02 7.88
CA ALA A 96 -6.54 -2.87 7.94
C ALA A 96 -6.53 -2.08 6.62
N ALA A 97 -6.52 -2.76 5.47
CA ALA A 97 -6.64 -2.10 4.17
C ALA A 97 -7.95 -1.32 4.05
N MET A 98 -9.07 -1.90 4.48
CA MET A 98 -10.38 -1.22 4.48
C MET A 98 -10.41 -0.02 5.43
N GLN A 99 -9.80 -0.15 6.60
CA GLN A 99 -9.68 0.96 7.54
C GLN A 99 -8.83 2.09 6.95
N ALA A 100 -7.72 1.77 6.28
CA ALA A 100 -6.91 2.73 5.57
C ALA A 100 -7.66 3.39 4.42
N ILE A 101 -8.42 2.65 3.63
CA ILE A 101 -9.29 3.20 2.57
C ILE A 101 -10.31 4.18 3.16
N LYS A 102 -10.93 3.83 4.30
CA LYS A 102 -11.88 4.70 4.99
C LYS A 102 -11.22 5.99 5.48
N MET A 103 -10.03 5.90 6.07
CA MET A 103 -9.26 7.06 6.53
C MET A 103 -8.78 7.92 5.35
N PHE A 104 -8.34 7.29 4.27
CA PHE A 104 -7.90 7.93 3.03
C PHE A 104 -9.04 8.65 2.33
N ALA A 105 -10.24 8.05 2.27
CA ALA A 105 -11.43 8.66 1.69
C ALA A 105 -12.07 9.73 2.60
N GLY A 106 -11.93 9.59 3.93
CA GLY A 106 -12.45 10.53 4.92
C GLY A 106 -11.56 11.74 5.20
N GLY A 107 -10.27 11.66 4.86
CA GLY A 107 -9.35 12.79 4.88
C GLY A 107 -9.47 13.62 3.60
N SER A 108 -9.47 14.94 3.71
CA SER A 108 -9.46 15.85 2.55
C SER A 108 -8.21 15.62 1.68
N GLY A 109 -8.28 14.72 0.71
CA GLY A 109 -7.39 14.71 -0.47
C GLY A 109 -5.95 14.21 -0.28
N GLY A 110 -5.72 13.10 0.44
CA GLY A 110 -4.47 12.35 0.26
C GLY A 110 -4.44 11.80 -1.17
N SER A 111 -3.67 12.38 -2.10
CA SER A 111 -3.70 11.98 -3.52
C SER A 111 -2.74 10.86 -3.89
N SER A 112 -1.98 10.30 -2.95
CA SER A 112 -0.83 9.45 -3.26
C SER A 112 -1.04 8.00 -2.87
N GLN A 113 -0.84 7.10 -3.83
CA GLN A 113 -0.84 5.64 -3.63
C GLN A 113 0.04 5.20 -2.44
N SER A 114 1.20 5.85 -2.26
CA SER A 114 2.17 5.55 -1.19
C SER A 114 1.59 5.80 0.20
N GLU A 115 0.74 6.82 0.33
CA GLU A 115 0.09 7.16 1.60
C GLU A 115 -0.96 6.12 1.96
N LEU A 116 -1.81 5.73 1.01
CA LEU A 116 -2.82 4.69 1.24
C LEU A 116 -2.18 3.36 1.62
N ILE A 117 -1.17 2.92 0.86
CA ILE A 117 -0.46 1.66 1.13
C ILE A 117 0.27 1.74 2.48
N GLY A 118 0.96 2.86 2.75
CA GLY A 118 1.63 3.05 4.03
C GLY A 118 0.66 3.02 5.21
N LEU A 119 -0.50 3.66 5.06
CA LEU A 119 -1.55 3.64 6.06
C LEU A 119 -2.10 2.22 6.29
N ALA A 120 -2.39 1.48 5.22
CA ALA A 120 -2.85 0.08 5.31
C ALA A 120 -1.85 -0.81 6.04
N MET A 121 -0.57 -0.70 5.68
CA MET A 121 0.50 -1.44 6.33
C MET A 121 0.65 -1.07 7.81
N SER A 122 0.54 0.21 8.15
CA SER A 122 0.61 0.67 9.54
C SER A 122 -0.54 0.14 10.39
N GLU A 123 -1.78 0.19 9.86
CA GLU A 123 -2.96 -0.32 10.55
C GLU A 123 -2.90 -1.84 10.71
N ALA A 124 -2.37 -2.56 9.73
CA ALA A 124 -2.18 -4.00 9.81
C ALA A 124 -1.16 -4.37 10.88
N SER A 125 -0.06 -3.61 10.96
CA SER A 125 0.97 -3.82 11.97
C SER A 125 0.42 -3.63 13.39
N LYS A 126 -0.35 -2.55 13.60
CA LYS A 126 -1.03 -2.27 14.88
C LYS A 126 -2.06 -3.34 15.23
N LEU A 127 -2.89 -3.71 14.26
CA LEU A 127 -3.93 -4.71 14.47
C LEU A 127 -3.31 -6.05 14.85
N PHE A 128 -2.23 -6.45 14.16
CA PHE A 128 -1.47 -7.64 14.50
C PHE A 128 -0.94 -7.58 15.95
N ASP A 129 -0.27 -6.49 16.34
CA ASP A 129 0.24 -6.35 17.71
C ASP A 129 -0.86 -6.40 18.76
N SER A 130 -2.02 -5.78 18.47
CA SER A 130 -3.20 -5.83 19.34
C SER A 130 -3.73 -7.26 19.49
N GLN A 131 -3.85 -8.00 18.40
CA GLN A 131 -4.34 -9.39 18.43
C GLN A 131 -3.30 -10.34 19.06
N ALA A 132 -2.02 -10.13 18.78
CA ALA A 132 -0.91 -10.92 19.33
C ALA A 132 -0.81 -10.75 20.84
N SER A 133 -0.91 -9.50 21.33
CA SER A 133 -0.95 -9.18 22.76
C SER A 133 -2.16 -9.80 23.46
N SER A 134 -3.25 -10.02 22.72
CA SER A 134 -4.47 -10.67 23.22
C SER A 134 -4.42 -12.20 23.11
N GLY A 135 -3.36 -12.78 22.55
CA GLY A 135 -3.24 -14.23 22.34
C GLY A 135 -4.22 -14.79 21.31
N ARG A 136 -4.70 -13.96 20.38
CA ARG A 136 -5.74 -14.31 19.39
C ARG A 136 -5.22 -14.45 17.97
N VAL A 137 -3.92 -14.37 17.76
CA VAL A 137 -3.32 -14.58 16.44
C VAL A 137 -3.23 -16.06 16.15
N SER A 138 -3.71 -16.47 14.98
CA SER A 138 -3.63 -17.87 14.57
C SER A 138 -2.18 -18.31 14.41
N SER A 139 -1.89 -19.60 14.63
CA SER A 139 -0.51 -20.12 14.69
C SER A 139 0.26 -19.93 13.37
N ASP A 140 -0.44 -19.93 12.24
CA ASP A 140 0.15 -19.74 10.90
C ASP A 140 0.27 -18.25 10.50
N SER A 141 -0.04 -17.33 11.42
CA SER A 141 -0.11 -15.90 11.13
C SER A 141 1.10 -15.13 11.63
N SER A 142 1.57 -14.19 10.81
CA SER A 142 2.71 -13.35 11.13
C SER A 142 2.45 -11.90 10.74
N LYS A 143 3.07 -10.98 11.47
CA LYS A 143 2.95 -9.54 11.24
C LYS A 143 3.31 -9.20 9.80
N GLU A 144 4.39 -9.77 9.29
CA GLU A 144 4.86 -9.55 7.92
C GLU A 144 3.80 -9.92 6.90
N SER A 145 3.13 -11.06 7.08
CA SER A 145 2.09 -11.52 6.16
C SER A 145 0.85 -10.63 6.22
N ALA A 146 0.42 -10.21 7.42
CA ALA A 146 -0.72 -9.31 7.58
C ALA A 146 -0.46 -7.94 6.94
N VAL A 147 0.74 -7.39 7.18
CA VAL A 147 1.18 -6.11 6.63
C VAL A 147 1.34 -6.18 5.11
N GLN A 148 1.91 -7.28 4.60
CA GLN A 148 1.98 -7.54 3.16
C GLN A 148 0.58 -7.54 2.56
N GLN A 149 -0.32 -8.38 3.05
CA GLN A 149 -1.69 -8.50 2.54
C GLN A 149 -2.47 -7.18 2.58
N ALA A 150 -2.28 -6.37 3.62
CA ALA A 150 -2.87 -5.04 3.67
C ALA A 150 -2.35 -4.12 2.56
N GLY A 151 -1.03 -4.10 2.36
CA GLY A 151 -0.40 -3.30 1.31
C GLY A 151 -0.84 -3.73 -0.09
N GLU A 152 -0.92 -5.05 -0.31
CA GLU A 152 -1.41 -5.64 -1.56
C GLU A 152 -2.87 -5.29 -1.83
N MET A 153 -3.76 -5.45 -0.85
CA MET A 153 -5.18 -5.11 -1.01
C MET A 153 -5.38 -3.60 -1.24
N ALA A 154 -4.69 -2.76 -0.49
CA ALA A 154 -4.74 -1.32 -0.64
C ALA A 154 -4.27 -0.87 -2.04
N LEU A 155 -3.18 -1.45 -2.52
CA LEU A 155 -2.68 -1.25 -3.88
C LEU A 155 -3.71 -1.67 -4.93
N LYS A 156 -4.27 -2.88 -4.81
CA LYS A 156 -5.26 -3.40 -5.75
C LYS A 156 -6.48 -2.50 -5.82
N MET A 157 -7.01 -2.07 -4.67
CA MET A 157 -8.15 -1.15 -4.59
C MET A 157 -7.84 0.21 -5.22
N TYR A 158 -6.64 0.75 -4.97
CA TYR A 158 -6.21 2.00 -5.60
C TYR A 158 -6.14 1.88 -7.13
N MET A 159 -5.53 0.81 -7.63
CA MET A 159 -5.43 0.54 -9.07
C MET A 159 -6.82 0.35 -9.69
N LYS A 160 -7.70 -0.40 -9.04
CA LYS A 160 -9.10 -0.58 -9.45
C LYS A 160 -9.85 0.75 -9.49
N SER A 161 -9.66 1.60 -8.48
CA SER A 161 -10.26 2.95 -8.42
C SER A 161 -9.75 3.85 -9.56
N GLN A 162 -8.47 3.78 -9.91
CA GLN A 162 -7.93 4.53 -11.06
C GLN A 162 -8.49 4.02 -12.39
N ALA A 163 -8.53 2.69 -12.58
CA ALA A 163 -9.06 2.07 -13.79
C ALA A 163 -10.53 2.46 -14.03
N GLN A 164 -11.35 2.48 -12.97
CA GLN A 164 -12.75 2.90 -13.05
C GLN A 164 -12.90 4.41 -13.33
N SER A 165 -12.02 5.24 -12.77
CA SER A 165 -12.01 6.70 -12.98
C SER A 165 -11.63 7.09 -14.41
N GLN A 166 -10.69 6.38 -15.04
CA GLN A 166 -10.21 6.67 -16.39
C GLN A 166 -11.13 6.14 -17.51
N GLY A 167 -12.01 5.16 -17.22
CA GLY A 167 -12.88 4.52 -18.22
C GLY A 167 -14.37 4.93 -18.20
N GLY A 168 -14.87 5.58 -17.14
CA GLY A 168 -16.32 5.72 -16.91
C GLY A 168 -17.00 7.00 -17.39
N LEU A 169 -16.27 8.12 -17.52
CA LEU A 169 -16.87 9.44 -17.84
C LEU A 169 -16.39 10.04 -19.17
N MET A 170 -15.16 9.74 -19.60
CA MET A 170 -14.64 10.23 -20.89
C MET A 170 -15.26 9.48 -22.10
N SER A 171 -15.67 8.22 -21.91
CA SER A 171 -16.29 7.40 -22.96
C SER A 171 -17.74 7.81 -23.27
N LEU A 172 -18.44 8.43 -22.31
CA LEU A 172 -19.78 8.97 -22.53
C LEU A 172 -19.78 10.36 -23.18
N ALA A 173 -18.74 11.18 -22.92
CA ALA A 173 -18.59 12.47 -23.57
C ALA A 173 -18.27 12.35 -25.08
N SER A 174 -17.57 11.30 -25.49
CA SER A 174 -17.23 11.02 -26.90
C SER A 174 -18.36 10.36 -27.71
N LYS A 175 -19.54 10.11 -27.12
CA LYS A 175 -20.69 9.50 -27.80
C LYS A 175 -21.80 10.50 -28.15
N PHE A 176 -21.53 11.79 -27.97
CA PHE A 176 -22.38 12.90 -28.40
C PHE A 176 -21.66 13.93 -29.29
N MET A 177 -20.54 13.52 -29.90
CA MET A 177 -19.92 14.22 -31.04
C MET A 177 -20.09 13.38 -32.30
#